data_AF-A0A6G2KAS3-F1
#
_entry.id   AF-A0A6G2KAS3-F1
#
_cell.length_a   1.000
_cell.length_b   1.000
_cell.length_c   1.000
_cell.angle_alpha   90.00
_cell.angle_beta   90.00
_cell.angle_gamma   90.00
#
_symmetry.space_group_name_H-M   'P 1'
#
loop_
_entity.id
_entity.type
_entity.pdbx_description
1 polymer ?
#
loop_
_entity_poly.entity_id
_entity_poly.type
_entity_poly.pdbx_seq_one_letter_code
_entity_poly.pdbx_strand_id
1 'polypeptide(L)'
;MHKVSGSVDTSTPYVYTLFYSCTDIVGKTTYAIRTITVQDTTRPVLTLKGDETVSIEVGSQYSDAGAACTDNLDGIIAPIMSGLVNMSAPGAYIITYTCTDASGNSAQPINRTVQVTSSTITPTASFAGGATKDGLDFVVSLSHAYEYQKAKNWKAI
;
A
#
# COMPACT_ATOMS: atom_id res chain seq x y z
N MET A 1 -29.27 28.00 -43.52
CA MET A 1 -27.90 27.48 -43.29
C MET A 1 -27.72 27.26 -41.80
N HIS A 2 -27.15 26.13 -41.36
CA HIS A 2 -26.73 25.96 -39.97
C HIS A 2 -25.20 25.94 -39.88
N LYS A 3 -24.65 26.45 -38.77
CA LYS A 3 -23.22 26.45 -38.47
C LYS A 3 -23.00 26.04 -37.02
N VAL A 4 -21.95 25.27 -36.78
CA VAL A 4 -21.43 24.95 -35.45
C VAL A 4 -20.04 25.54 -35.35
N SER A 5 -19.73 26.19 -34.24
CA SER A 5 -18.39 26.67 -33.94
C SER A 5 -17.99 26.30 -32.51
N GLY A 6 -16.70 26.03 -32.34
CA GLY A 6 -16.12 25.42 -31.15
C GLY A 6 -15.67 23.98 -31.42
N SER A 7 -14.89 23.44 -30.50
CA SER A 7 -14.42 22.06 -30.50
C SER A 7 -14.50 21.50 -29.10
N VAL A 8 -14.61 20.17 -29.01
CA VAL A 8 -14.55 19.44 -27.74
C VAL A 8 -13.32 18.56 -27.81
N ASP A 9 -12.45 18.66 -26.81
CA ASP A 9 -11.39 17.69 -26.58
C ASP A 9 -11.80 16.78 -25.42
N THR A 10 -12.10 15.52 -25.73
CA THR A 10 -12.54 14.54 -24.74
C THR A 10 -11.38 13.92 -23.97
N SER A 11 -10.12 14.25 -24.30
CA SER A 11 -8.94 13.77 -23.57
C SER A 11 -8.55 14.66 -22.39
N THR A 12 -9.10 15.88 -22.33
CA THR A 12 -8.77 16.85 -21.28
C THR A 12 -10.02 17.20 -20.46
N PRO A 13 -10.05 16.88 -19.15
CA PRO A 13 -11.14 17.29 -18.27
C PRO A 13 -11.31 18.80 -18.24
N TYR A 14 -12.42 19.28 -18.79
CA TYR A 14 -12.70 20.70 -18.92
C TYR A 14 -14.17 20.94 -19.32
N VAL A 15 -14.61 22.19 -19.24
CA VAL A 15 -15.93 22.62 -19.72
C VAL A 15 -15.80 23.26 -21.10
N TYR A 16 -16.33 22.58 -22.11
CA TYR A 16 -16.34 23.04 -23.49
C TYR A 16 -17.69 23.66 -23.85
N THR A 17 -17.65 24.71 -24.67
CA THR A 17 -18.83 25.43 -25.13
C THR A 17 -18.92 25.38 -26.64
N LEU A 18 -20.04 24.86 -27.15
CA LEU A 18 -20.36 24.87 -28.58
C LEU A 18 -21.41 25.93 -28.88
N PHE A 19 -21.20 26.67 -29.96
CA PHE A 19 -22.12 27.68 -30.47
C PHE A 19 -22.78 27.18 -31.74
N TYR A 20 -24.10 27.20 -31.77
CA TYR A 20 -24.92 26.84 -32.92
C TYR A 20 -25.56 28.10 -33.46
N SER A 21 -25.56 28.27 -34.78
CA SER A 21 -26.35 29.30 -35.45
C SER A 21 -27.17 28.71 -36.58
N CYS A 22 -28.42 29.15 -36.70
CA CYS A 22 -29.28 28.80 -37.83
C CYS A 22 -29.82 30.07 -38.47
N THR A 23 -29.57 30.22 -39.78
CA THR A 23 -30.02 31.35 -40.60
C THR A 23 -31.09 30.85 -41.57
N ASP A 24 -32.27 31.47 -41.55
CA ASP A 24 -33.35 31.17 -42.50
C ASP A 24 -33.06 31.73 -43.91
N ILE A 25 -33.97 31.50 -44.85
CA ILE A 25 -33.79 31.93 -46.25
C ILE A 25 -33.90 33.46 -46.45
N VAL A 26 -34.39 34.17 -45.44
CA VAL A 26 -34.55 35.63 -45.43
C VAL A 26 -33.37 36.31 -44.70
N GLY A 27 -32.42 35.52 -44.19
CA GLY A 27 -31.20 36.00 -43.53
C GLY A 27 -31.34 36.20 -42.01
N LYS A 28 -32.46 35.84 -41.39
CA LYS A 28 -32.62 35.94 -39.93
C LYS A 28 -31.88 34.80 -39.24
N THR A 29 -31.01 35.14 -38.28
CA THR A 29 -30.18 34.16 -37.57
C THR A 29 -30.61 34.00 -36.12
N THR A 30 -30.68 32.75 -35.64
CA THR A 30 -30.85 32.40 -34.22
C THR A 30 -29.61 31.67 -33.71
N TYR A 31 -29.40 31.70 -32.39
CA TYR A 31 -28.24 31.10 -31.72
C TYR A 31 -28.66 30.16 -30.59
N ALA A 32 -27.87 29.11 -30.36
CA ALA A 32 -27.97 28.26 -29.19
C ALA A 32 -26.58 27.90 -28.67
N ILE A 33 -26.47 27.68 -27.35
CA ILE A 33 -25.23 27.31 -26.67
C ILE A 33 -25.42 25.92 -26.08
N ARG A 34 -24.40 25.06 -26.22
CA ARG A 34 -24.31 23.79 -25.51
C ARG A 34 -23.03 23.76 -24.68
N THR A 35 -23.18 23.54 -23.39
CA THR A 35 -22.07 23.30 -22.47
C THR A 35 -21.85 21.80 -22.34
N ILE A 36 -20.59 21.36 -22.44
CA ILE A 36 -20.17 19.97 -22.32
C ILE A 36 -19.10 19.91 -21.25
N THR A 37 -19.34 19.15 -20.19
CA THR A 37 -18.35 18.90 -19.14
C THR A 37 -17.67 17.56 -19.42
N VAL A 38 -16.36 17.58 -19.60
CA VAL A 38 -15.51 16.40 -19.64
C VAL A 38 -14.93 16.22 -18.24
N GLN A 39 -15.07 15.02 -17.68
CA GLN A 39 -14.54 14.64 -16.38
C GLN A 39 -13.53 13.52 -16.56
N ASP A 40 -12.54 13.47 -15.70
CA ASP A 40 -11.70 12.29 -15.57
C ASP A 40 -12.40 11.26 -14.70
N THR A 41 -12.53 10.05 -15.24
CA THR A 41 -13.12 8.89 -14.58
C THR A 41 -12.17 7.71 -14.53
N THR A 42 -10.92 7.90 -14.95
CA THR A 42 -9.93 6.83 -15.03
C THR A 42 -9.33 6.65 -13.64
N ARG A 43 -9.22 5.40 -13.20
CA ARG A 43 -8.59 5.12 -11.90
C ARG A 43 -7.08 5.07 -12.08
N PRO A 44 -6.31 5.55 -11.08
CA PRO A 44 -4.88 5.33 -11.07
C PRO A 44 -4.55 3.84 -10.94
N VAL A 45 -3.37 3.46 -11.44
CA VAL A 45 -2.81 2.11 -11.36
C VAL A 45 -1.81 2.04 -10.22
N LEU A 46 -2.13 1.22 -9.21
CA LEU A 46 -1.29 0.97 -8.05
C LEU A 46 -0.56 -0.37 -8.20
N THR A 47 0.77 -0.37 -8.08
CA THR A 47 1.64 -1.54 -8.27
C THR A 47 2.52 -1.74 -7.05
N LEU A 48 2.55 -2.96 -6.50
CA LEU A 48 3.42 -3.29 -5.37
C LEU A 48 4.89 -3.37 -5.83
N LYS A 49 5.82 -2.84 -5.03
CA LYS A 49 7.27 -3.01 -5.30
C LYS A 49 7.80 -4.15 -4.46
N GLY A 50 8.40 -5.17 -5.08
CA GLY A 50 8.82 -6.39 -4.36
C GLY A 50 7.65 -7.32 -4.08
N ASP A 51 7.86 -8.28 -3.17
CA ASP A 51 6.93 -9.39 -2.99
C ASP A 51 5.64 -8.97 -2.28
N GLU A 52 4.53 -9.64 -2.65
CA GLU A 52 3.23 -9.55 -1.97
C GLU A 52 3.28 -10.17 -0.58
N THR A 53 4.06 -11.24 -0.42
CA THR A 53 4.30 -11.89 0.88
C THR A 53 5.78 -11.88 1.21
N VAL A 54 6.13 -11.35 2.37
CA VAL A 54 7.51 -11.31 2.87
C VAL A 54 7.59 -12.11 4.17
N SER A 55 8.43 -13.14 4.20
CA SER A 55 8.70 -13.90 5.43
C SER A 55 9.97 -13.38 6.10
N ILE A 56 9.87 -13.10 7.40
CA ILE A 56 10.97 -12.54 8.18
C ILE A 56 10.99 -13.13 9.59
N GLU A 57 12.18 -13.35 10.16
CA GLU A 57 12.27 -13.86 11.54
C GLU A 57 11.97 -12.78 12.56
N VAL A 58 11.29 -13.17 13.64
CA VAL A 58 11.03 -12.31 14.81
C VAL A 58 12.32 -11.68 15.35
N GLY A 59 12.26 -10.39 15.67
CA GLY A 59 13.40 -9.60 16.15
C GLY A 59 14.29 -9.02 15.05
N SER A 60 14.09 -9.40 13.79
CA SER A 60 14.83 -8.81 12.66
C SER A 60 14.39 -7.38 12.35
N GLN A 61 15.23 -6.63 11.63
CA GLN A 61 14.83 -5.35 11.06
C GLN A 61 14.00 -5.57 9.80
N TYR A 62 12.84 -4.92 9.73
CA TYR A 62 11.98 -4.91 8.54
C TYR A 62 11.90 -3.49 7.97
N SER A 63 12.16 -3.36 6.67
CA SER A 63 11.90 -2.15 5.90
C SER A 63 11.05 -2.52 4.70
N ASP A 64 9.96 -1.79 4.52
CA ASP A 64 8.99 -2.07 3.50
C ASP A 64 9.43 -1.52 2.13
N ALA A 65 9.29 -2.33 1.07
CA ALA A 65 9.71 -1.95 -0.29
C ALA A 65 8.76 -0.93 -0.96
N GLY A 66 7.59 -0.68 -0.37
CA GLY A 66 6.61 0.28 -0.81
C GLY A 66 5.76 -0.19 -2.00
N ALA A 67 5.13 0.80 -2.62
CA ALA A 67 4.35 0.67 -3.85
C ALA A 67 4.67 1.84 -4.80
N ALA A 68 4.19 1.77 -6.03
CA ALA A 68 4.17 2.87 -7.01
C ALA A 68 2.74 3.08 -7.49
N CYS A 69 2.34 4.33 -7.74
CA CYS A 69 1.04 4.65 -8.28
C CYS A 69 1.19 5.63 -9.45
N THR A 70 0.48 5.36 -10.56
CA THR A 70 0.50 6.20 -11.76
C THR A 70 -0.88 6.34 -12.38
N ASP A 71 -1.16 7.52 -12.93
CA ASP A 71 -2.38 7.84 -13.66
C ASP A 71 -2.05 8.42 -15.05
N ASN A 72 -2.98 8.31 -16.00
CA ASN A 72 -2.78 8.80 -17.37
C ASN A 72 -2.83 10.33 -17.50
N LEU A 73 -3.51 11.05 -16.60
CA LEU A 73 -3.57 12.51 -16.58
C LEU A 73 -2.69 13.11 -15.48
N ASP A 74 -2.68 12.51 -14.29
CA ASP A 74 -1.93 13.04 -13.13
C ASP A 74 -0.48 12.56 -13.06
N GLY A 75 -0.07 11.57 -13.87
CA GLY A 75 1.28 11.04 -13.87
C GLY A 75 1.58 10.25 -12.60
N ILE A 76 2.70 10.53 -11.91
CA ILE A 76 3.10 9.79 -10.71
C ILE A 76 2.36 10.33 -9.48
N ILE A 77 1.66 9.46 -8.77
CA ILE A 77 0.95 9.75 -7.53
C ILE A 77 1.68 9.06 -6.37
N ALA A 78 1.85 9.76 -5.24
CA ALA A 78 2.42 9.15 -4.04
C ALA A 78 1.40 8.20 -3.39
N PRO A 79 1.70 6.89 -3.24
CA PRO A 79 0.79 5.99 -2.55
C PRO A 79 0.80 6.25 -1.04
N ILE A 80 -0.37 6.08 -0.42
CA ILE A 80 -0.56 6.14 1.02
C ILE A 80 -0.42 4.72 1.56
N MET A 81 0.45 4.54 2.55
CA MET A 81 0.70 3.26 3.23
C MET A 81 0.05 3.28 4.61
N SER A 82 -0.62 2.19 4.97
CA SER A 82 -1.25 1.99 6.27
C SER A 82 -1.04 0.56 6.77
N GLY A 83 -1.13 0.37 8.09
CA GLY A 83 -0.80 -0.90 8.75
C GLY A 83 0.53 -0.83 9.52
N LEU A 84 0.68 -1.69 10.52
CA LEU A 84 1.85 -1.77 11.37
C LEU A 84 2.28 -3.23 11.51
N VAL A 85 3.58 -3.48 11.34
CA VAL A 85 4.18 -4.81 11.52
C VAL A 85 4.84 -4.86 12.89
N ASN A 86 4.43 -5.80 13.74
CA ASN A 86 5.08 -6.01 15.03
C ASN A 86 6.19 -7.06 14.90
N MET A 87 7.43 -6.58 14.80
CA MET A 87 8.61 -7.44 14.70
C MET A 87 8.97 -8.18 15.99
N SER A 88 8.27 -7.95 17.10
CA SER A 88 8.50 -8.61 18.39
C SER A 88 7.61 -9.84 18.62
N ALA A 89 6.68 -10.13 17.71
CA ALA A 89 5.76 -11.25 17.84
C ALA A 89 5.59 -11.97 16.49
N PRO A 90 5.69 -13.31 16.45
CA PRO A 90 5.31 -14.07 15.27
C PRO A 90 3.84 -13.85 14.91
N GLY A 91 3.55 -13.73 13.61
CA GLY A 91 2.21 -13.44 13.11
C GLY A 91 2.21 -12.94 11.67
N ALA A 92 1.02 -12.86 11.08
CA ALA A 92 0.81 -12.23 9.78
C ALA A 92 0.33 -10.79 9.98
N TYR A 93 1.07 -9.83 9.42
CA TYR A 93 0.76 -8.40 9.48
C TYR A 93 0.47 -7.89 8.08
N ILE A 94 -0.57 -7.08 7.94
CA ILE A 94 -0.99 -6.54 6.65
C ILE A 94 -0.60 -5.07 6.57
N ILE A 95 0.05 -4.73 5.47
CA ILE A 95 0.26 -3.36 5.02
C ILE A 95 -0.66 -3.13 3.82
N THR A 96 -1.44 -2.07 3.84
CA THR A 96 -2.35 -1.70 2.75
C THR A 96 -1.89 -0.40 2.11
N TYR A 97 -1.81 -0.41 0.78
CA TYR A 97 -1.56 0.78 -0.02
C TYR A 97 -2.82 1.24 -0.74
N THR A 98 -2.99 2.55 -0.79
CA THR A 98 -4.03 3.22 -1.56
C THR A 98 -3.44 4.39 -2.33
N CYS A 99 -4.11 4.81 -3.39
CA CYS A 99 -3.88 6.10 -4.02
C CYS A 99 -5.16 6.60 -4.68
N THR A 100 -5.30 7.91 -4.72
CA THR A 100 -6.41 8.63 -5.33
C THR A 100 -5.82 9.75 -6.15
N ASP A 101 -6.34 9.93 -7.36
CA ASP A 101 -5.91 10.96 -8.30
C ASP A 101 -6.49 12.35 -7.92
N ALA A 102 -6.18 13.40 -8.69
CA ALA A 102 -6.66 14.75 -8.41
C ALA A 102 -8.17 14.91 -8.67
N SER A 103 -8.75 14.04 -9.49
CA SER A 103 -10.17 14.02 -9.87
C SER A 103 -11.03 13.22 -8.89
N GLY A 104 -10.42 12.54 -7.92
CA GLY A 104 -11.09 11.74 -6.89
C GLY A 104 -11.30 10.27 -7.25
N ASN A 105 -10.72 9.77 -8.35
CA ASN A 105 -10.77 8.35 -8.67
C ASN A 105 -9.72 7.59 -7.84
N SER A 106 -10.14 6.50 -7.20
CA SER A 106 -9.28 5.69 -6.35
C SER A 106 -8.85 4.40 -7.04
N ALA A 107 -7.57 4.07 -6.94
CA ALA A 107 -7.05 2.76 -7.33
C ALA A 107 -7.68 1.65 -6.49
N GLN A 108 -7.65 0.42 -7.00
CA GLN A 108 -7.93 -0.74 -6.15
C GLN A 108 -6.82 -0.88 -5.09
N PRO A 109 -7.15 -0.97 -3.80
CA PRO A 109 -6.15 -1.16 -2.76
C PRO A 109 -5.37 -2.45 -2.98
N ILE A 110 -4.07 -2.41 -2.71
CA ILE A 110 -3.19 -3.58 -2.73
C ILE A 110 -2.58 -3.81 -1.36
N ASN A 111 -2.35 -5.07 -1.02
CA ASN A 111 -1.84 -5.45 0.28
C ASN A 111 -0.47 -6.11 0.15
N ARG A 112 0.36 -5.91 1.16
CA ARG A 112 1.50 -6.78 1.47
C ARG A 112 1.22 -7.52 2.77
N THR A 113 1.50 -8.82 2.77
CA THR A 113 1.51 -9.64 3.97
C THR A 113 2.94 -9.82 4.45
N VAL A 114 3.23 -9.41 5.67
CA VAL A 114 4.51 -9.67 6.34
C VAL A 114 4.32 -10.78 7.35
N GLN A 115 4.91 -11.93 7.06
CA GLN A 115 4.86 -13.11 7.91
C GLN A 115 6.08 -13.12 8.83
N VAL A 116 5.87 -12.68 10.06
CA VAL A 116 6.87 -12.77 11.12
C VAL A 116 6.86 -14.21 11.65
N THR A 117 7.97 -14.90 11.46
CA THR A 117 8.15 -16.31 11.81
C THR A 117 8.95 -16.44 13.11
N SER A 118 8.65 -17.48 13.88
CA SER A 118 9.50 -17.87 15.01
C SER A 118 10.85 -18.35 14.48
N SER A 119 11.92 -18.07 15.22
CA SER A 119 13.23 -18.58 14.84
C SER A 119 13.28 -20.10 14.98
N THR A 120 13.85 -20.79 14.00
CA THR A 120 13.88 -22.26 13.92
C THR A 120 15.05 -22.90 14.67
N ILE A 121 15.93 -22.09 15.25
CA ILE A 121 17.04 -22.57 16.08
C ILE A 121 16.54 -23.17 17.38
N THR A 122 16.77 -24.48 17.50
CA THR A 122 16.56 -25.21 18.74
C THR A 122 17.53 -24.67 19.80
N PRO A 123 17.05 -24.17 20.95
CA PRO A 123 17.93 -23.80 22.04
C PRO A 123 18.71 -25.04 22.48
N THR A 124 20.03 -25.00 22.35
CA THR A 124 20.89 -26.08 22.84
C THR A 124 21.24 -25.77 24.28
N ALA A 125 20.73 -26.57 25.22
CA ALA A 125 21.23 -26.55 26.59
C ALA A 125 22.49 -27.42 26.65
N SER A 126 23.65 -26.82 26.84
CA SER A 126 24.88 -27.53 27.18
C SER A 126 25.20 -27.32 28.65
N PHE A 127 25.37 -28.40 29.40
CA PHE A 127 25.88 -28.33 30.77
C PHE A 127 27.39 -28.03 30.71
N ALA A 128 27.81 -26.91 31.31
CA ALA A 128 29.23 -26.55 31.44
C ALA A 128 29.84 -26.94 32.80
N GLY A 129 29.07 -27.56 33.70
CA GLY A 129 29.51 -27.94 35.03
C GLY A 129 29.61 -29.45 35.20
N GLY A 130 30.82 -29.96 35.46
CA GLY A 130 30.96 -31.28 36.07
C GLY A 130 30.24 -31.29 37.42
N ALA A 131 29.57 -32.40 37.76
CA ALA A 131 28.83 -32.53 39.01
C ALA A 131 29.73 -32.22 40.21
N THR A 132 29.53 -31.09 40.86
CA THR A 132 30.03 -30.85 42.21
C THR A 132 28.96 -31.28 43.20
N LYS A 133 29.39 -31.73 44.39
CA LYS A 133 28.55 -32.36 45.41
C LYS A 133 27.48 -31.43 46.02
N ASP A 134 27.50 -30.14 45.70
CA ASP A 134 26.79 -29.08 46.44
C ASP A 134 25.69 -28.31 45.65
N GLY A 135 25.37 -28.68 44.40
CA GLY A 135 24.21 -28.10 43.70
C GLY A 135 24.40 -27.94 42.20
N LEU A 136 23.29 -28.06 41.46
CA LEU A 136 23.26 -27.91 40.01
C LEU A 136 23.28 -26.42 39.64
N ASP A 137 24.46 -25.88 39.30
CA ASP A 137 24.53 -24.60 38.58
C ASP A 137 24.12 -24.82 37.11
N PHE A 138 22.81 -24.72 36.86
CA PHE A 138 22.23 -24.81 35.52
C PHE A 138 22.46 -23.50 34.77
N VAL A 139 23.61 -23.36 34.12
CA VAL A 139 23.85 -22.24 33.19
C VAL A 139 23.24 -22.60 31.83
N VAL A 140 22.03 -22.11 31.55
CA VAL A 140 21.45 -22.20 30.20
C VAL A 140 22.03 -21.08 29.34
N SER A 141 22.93 -21.40 28.42
CA SER A 141 23.27 -20.47 27.34
C SER A 141 22.14 -20.49 26.30
N LEU A 142 21.08 -19.72 26.52
CA LEU A 142 20.05 -19.50 25.51
C LEU A 142 20.58 -18.48 24.49
N SER A 143 20.70 -18.89 23.23
CA SER A 143 21.26 -18.04 22.18
C SER A 143 20.27 -17.06 21.53
N HIS A 144 18.98 -16.99 21.92
CA HIS A 144 17.99 -16.16 21.20
C HIS A 144 16.96 -15.44 22.08
N ALA A 145 16.59 -14.21 21.67
CA ALA A 145 15.89 -13.21 22.48
C ALA A 145 14.39 -13.48 22.73
N TYR A 146 13.68 -14.21 21.85
CA TYR A 146 12.25 -14.48 22.02
C TYR A 146 11.98 -15.56 23.08
N GLU A 147 12.67 -16.70 23.00
CA GLU A 147 12.58 -17.76 24.02
C GLU A 147 13.19 -17.33 25.36
N TYR A 148 14.17 -16.41 25.37
CA TYR A 148 14.72 -15.82 26.60
C TYR A 148 13.65 -15.08 27.45
N GLN A 149 12.73 -14.34 26.82
CA GLN A 149 11.68 -13.61 27.54
C GLN A 149 10.63 -14.55 28.14
N LYS A 150 10.29 -15.67 27.48
CA LYS A 150 9.42 -16.71 28.06
C LYS A 150 10.11 -17.47 29.18
N ALA A 151 11.38 -17.83 29.01
CA ALA A 151 12.15 -18.58 30.01
C ALA A 151 12.35 -17.80 31.32
N LYS A 152 12.55 -16.48 31.26
CA LYS A 152 12.67 -15.63 32.46
C LYS A 152 11.40 -15.53 33.30
N ASN A 153 10.24 -15.75 32.71
CA ASN A 153 8.94 -15.68 33.41
C ASN A 153 8.51 -17.03 34.02
N TRP A 154 9.27 -18.10 33.79
CA TRP A 154 9.10 -19.36 34.50
C TRP A 154 9.72 -19.26 35.90
N LYS A 155 8.99 -18.67 36.85
CA LYS A 155 9.27 -18.92 38.27
C LYS A 155 8.81 -20.35 38.56
N ALA A 156 9.77 -21.23 38.83
CA ALA A 156 9.48 -22.55 39.36
C ALA A 156 8.62 -22.41 40.62
N ILE A 157 7.45 -23.06 40.62
CA ILE A 157 6.65 -23.39 41.81
C ILE A 157 7.27 -24.64 42.43
#